data_AF-A0A0F2PE02-F1
#
_entry.id   AF-A0A0F2PE02-F1
#
_cell.length_a   1.000
_cell.length_b   1.000
_cell.length_c   1.000
_cell.angle_alpha   90.00
_cell.angle_beta   90.00
_cell.angle_gamma   90.00
#
_symmetry.space_group_name_H-M   'P 1'
#
loop_
_entity.id
_entity.type
_entity.pdbx_description
1 polymer ?
#
loop_
_entity_poly.entity_id
_entity_poly.type
_entity_poly.pdbx_seq_one_letter_code
_entity_poly.pdbx_strand_id
1 'polypeptide(L)' 'MAPPKALLPGTKVQLWPKDTYYKYGVVVTVDRQHVTFKITMVEPGEKHYCEGDIVKIPRSMLHVCSRFDVRGSSFD' A
#
# COMPACT_ATOMS: atom_id res chain seq x y z
N MET A 1 12.74 16.45 -8.25
CA MET A 1 11.48 15.96 -7.66
C MET A 1 11.16 14.65 -8.40
N ALA A 2 11.40 13.49 -7.76
CA ALA A 2 11.17 12.21 -8.43
C ALA A 2 9.69 12.11 -8.81
N PRO A 3 9.34 11.60 -10.01
CA PRO A 3 7.95 11.37 -10.36
C PRO A 3 7.32 10.48 -9.29
N PRO A 4 6.04 10.70 -8.91
CA PRO A 4 5.37 9.82 -7.98
C PRO A 4 5.48 8.40 -8.55
N LYS A 5 6.21 7.53 -7.83
CA LYS A 5 6.50 6.17 -8.26
C LYS A 5 5.17 5.51 -8.61
N ALA A 6 5.01 5.09 -9.87
CA ALA A 6 3.76 4.53 -10.33
C ALA A 6 3.38 3.35 -9.43
N LEU A 7 2.14 3.35 -8.92
CA LEU A 7 1.62 2.20 -8.20
C LEU A 7 1.43 1.09 -9.23
N LEU A 8 2.26 0.06 -9.11
CA LEU A 8 2.21 -1.14 -9.94
C LEU A 8 1.80 -2.32 -9.08
N PRO A 9 1.09 -3.33 -9.63
CA PRO A 9 0.91 -4.61 -8.97
C PRO A 9 2.22 -5.14 -8.36
N GLY A 10 2.17 -5.62 -7.13
CA GLY A 10 3.33 -6.06 -6.35
C GLY A 10 4.01 -4.96 -5.52
N THR A 11 3.66 -3.69 -5.69
CA THR A 11 4.26 -2.59 -4.90
C THR A 11 3.77 -2.64 -3.45
N LYS A 12 4.70 -2.65 -2.49
CA LYS A 12 4.38 -2.52 -1.07
C LYS A 12 4.20 -1.05 -0.70
N VAL A 13 3.13 -0.74 0.01
CA VAL A 13 2.78 0.62 0.41
C VAL A 13 2.30 0.66 1.85
N GLN A 14 2.49 1.81 2.48
CA GLN A 14 1.74 2.16 3.68
C GLN A 14 0.43 2.82 3.27
N LEU A 15 -0.69 2.24 3.70
CA LEU A 15 -2.02 2.78 3.49
C LEU A 15 -2.34 3.79 4.59
N TRP A 16 -2.98 4.90 4.21
CA TRP A 16 -3.41 5.98 5.12
C TRP A 16 -2.31 6.41 6.11
N PRO A 17 -1.22 7.04 5.63
CA PRO A 17 -0.06 7.37 6.48
C PRO A 17 -0.36 8.37 7.60
N LYS A 18 -1.56 8.96 7.63
CA LYS A 18 -2.03 9.87 8.69
C LYS A 18 -2.94 9.20 9.71
N ASP A 19 -3.21 7.90 9.55
CA ASP A 19 -4.08 7.15 10.44
C ASP A 19 -3.36 6.81 11.76
N THR A 20 -4.14 6.57 12.82
CA THR A 20 -3.62 6.27 14.16
C THR A 20 -2.83 4.96 14.20
N TYR A 21 -3.28 3.95 13.44
CA TYR A 21 -2.62 2.66 13.35
C TYR A 21 -2.15 2.43 11.91
N TYR A 22 -0.85 2.17 11.74
CA TYR A 22 -0.31 1.95 10.42
C TYR A 22 -0.78 0.62 9.83
N LYS A 23 -1.08 0.68 8.53
CA LYS A 23 -1.52 -0.45 7.74
C LYS A 23 -0.61 -0.54 6.52
N TYR A 24 -0.14 -1.74 6.25
CA TYR A 24 0.73 -2.01 5.13
C TYR A 24 0.05 -3.00 4.20
N GLY A 25 0.17 -2.76 2.91
CA GLY A 25 -0.41 -3.62 1.91
C GLY A 25 0.41 -3.67 0.65
N VAL A 26 0.09 -4.65 -0.18
CA VAL A 26 0.63 -4.81 -1.52
C VAL A 26 -0.44 -4.46 -2.54
N VAL A 27 -0.07 -3.71 -3.58
CA VAL A 27 -0.96 -3.45 -4.72
C VAL A 27 -1.23 -4.77 -5.42
N VAL A 28 -2.51 -5.12 -5.60
CA VAL A 28 -2.93 -6.30 -6.36
C VAL A 28 -3.28 -5.90 -7.78
N THR A 29 -4.15 -4.90 -7.91
CA THR A 29 -4.67 -4.45 -9.21
C THR A 29 -4.80 -2.94 -9.23
N VAL A 30 -4.54 -2.34 -10.39
CA VAL A 30 -4.66 -0.90 -10.61
C VAL A 30 -5.60 -0.68 -11.78
N ASP A 31 -6.78 -0.17 -11.49
CA ASP A 31 -7.78 0.22 -12.47
C ASP A 31 -7.69 1.72 -12.78
N ARG A 32 -8.46 2.16 -13.78
CA ARG A 32 -8.60 3.58 -14.11
C ARG A 32 -9.16 4.40 -12.95
N GLN A 33 -10.07 3.82 -12.18
CA GLN A 33 -10.78 4.52 -11.09
C GLN A 33 -10.37 4.08 -9.69
N HIS A 34 -9.85 2.86 -9.53
CA HIS A 34 -9.60 2.25 -8.24
C HIS A 34 -8.23 1.59 -8.19
N VAL A 35 -7.71 1.40 -6.98
CA VAL A 35 -6.55 0.56 -6.71
C VAL A 35 -6.94 -0.44 -5.64
N THR A 36 -6.68 -1.71 -5.90
CA THR A 36 -6.93 -2.80 -4.97
C THR A 36 -5.63 -3.17 -4.28
N PHE A 37 -5.69 -3.26 -2.96
CA PHE A 37 -4.58 -3.65 -2.10
C PHE A 37 -4.93 -4.90 -1.31
N LYS A 38 -3.94 -5.74 -1.04
CA LYS A 38 -4.02 -6.80 -0.05
C LYS A 38 -3.24 -6.36 1.17
N ILE A 39 -3.87 -6.33 2.34
CA ILE A 39 -3.23 -5.99 3.59
C ILE A 39 -2.27 -7.11 3.97
N THR A 40 -1.04 -6.75 4.30
CA THR A 40 0.03 -7.68 4.65
C THR A 40 0.53 -7.49 6.08
N MET A 41 0.21 -6.36 6.73
CA MET A 41 0.55 -6.10 8.12
C MET A 41 -0.31 -4.95 8.65
N VAL A 42 -0.73 -5.05 9.91
CA VAL A 42 -1.41 -3.98 10.64
C VAL A 42 -0.75 -3.80 12.01
N GLU A 43 -0.71 -2.59 12.52
CA GLU A 43 -0.20 -2.33 13.88
C GLU A 43 -1.11 -2.94 14.96
N PRO A 44 -0.53 -3.39 16.09
CA PRO A 44 -1.29 -3.91 17.21
C PRO A 44 -2.15 -2.80 17.81
N GLY A 45 -3.46 -2.90 17.58
CA GLY A 45 -4.44 -1.87 17.96
C GLY A 45 -5.44 -1.55 16.85
N GLU A 46 -5.11 -1.91 15.60
CA GLU A 46 -6.08 -1.85 14.51
C GLU A 46 -7.22 -2.86 14.73
N LYS A 47 -8.46 -2.40 14.57
CA LYS A 47 -9.67 -3.20 14.80
C LYS A 47 -10.50 -3.44 13.54
N HIS A 48 -10.30 -2.65 12.50
CA HIS A 48 -11.13 -2.68 11.31
C HIS A 48 -10.53 -3.51 10.18
N TYR A 49 -9.23 -3.75 10.23
CA TYR A 49 -8.48 -4.41 9.17
C TYR A 49 -7.57 -5.48 9.73
N CYS A 50 -7.47 -6.58 8.98
CA CYS A 50 -6.65 -7.73 9.30
C CYS A 50 -5.67 -8.06 8.17
N GLU A 51 -4.61 -8.79 8.50
CA GLU A 51 -3.73 -9.36 7.49
C GLU A 51 -4.50 -10.30 6.56
N GLY A 52 -4.32 -10.12 5.25
CA GLY A 52 -5.03 -10.86 4.22
C GLY A 52 -6.23 -10.13 3.60
N ASP A 53 -6.74 -9.08 4.25
CA ASP A 53 -7.89 -8.32 3.75
C ASP A 53 -7.62 -7.67 2.40
N ILE A 54 -8.67 -7.61 1.57
CA ILE A 54 -8.64 -6.98 0.25
C ILE A 54 -9.38 -5.64 0.32
N VAL A 55 -8.65 -4.54 0.10
CA VAL A 55 -9.19 -3.19 0.17
C VAL A 55 -9.16 -2.54 -1.21
N LYS A 56 -10.31 -2.05 -1.67
CA LYS A 56 -10.43 -1.30 -2.92
C LYS A 56 -10.59 0.19 -2.62
N ILE A 57 -9.63 1.00 -3.03
CA ILE A 57 -9.60 2.44 -2.75
C ILE A 57 -9.74 3.21 -4.07
N PRO A 58 -10.68 4.16 -4.19
CA PRO A 58 -10.75 5.02 -5.37
C PRO A 58 -9.52 5.92 -5.46
N ARG A 59 -9.02 6.16 -6.68
CA ARG A 59 -7.79 6.97 -6.89
C ARG A 59 -7.90 8.38 -6.33
N SER A 60 -9.11 8.94 -6.25
CA SER A 60 -9.38 10.25 -5.65
C SER A 60 -9.15 10.31 -4.13
N MET A 61 -9.26 9.18 -3.43
CA MET A 61 -9.06 9.07 -1.98
C MET A 61 -7.73 8.38 -1.64
N LEU A 62 -6.86 8.21 -2.63
CA LEU A 62 -5.68 7.40 -2.49
C LEU A 62 -4.56 8.17 -1.78
N HIS A 63 -4.43 7.91 -0.48
CA HIS A 63 -3.35 8.42 0.35
C HIS A 63 -2.43 7.27 0.76
N VAL A 64 -1.35 7.09 0.00
CA VAL A 64 -0.38 6.00 0.23
C VAL A 64 1.05 6.51 0.20
N CYS A 65 1.91 5.92 1.04
CA CYS A 65 3.34 6.19 1.05
C CYS A 65 4.10 4.98 0.47
N SER A 66 4.75 5.16 -0.68
CA SER A 66 5.51 4.11 -1.38
C SER A 66 6.92 3.89 -0.81
N ARG A 67 7.17 4.21 0.47
CA ARG A 67 8.53 4.21 1.04
C ARG A 67 9.11 2.80 1.32
N PHE A 68 8.38 1.72 1.01
CA PHE A 68 8.86 0.36 1.19
C PHE A 68 9.41 -0.21 -0.12
N ASP A 69 10.56 0.30 -0.52
CA ASP A 69 11.42 -0.38 -1.48
C ASP A 69 12.35 -1.29 -0.66
N VAL A 70 11.93 -2.53 -0.41
CA VAL A 70 12.93 -3.58 -0.15
C VAL A 70 13.51 -3.91 -1.53
N ARG A 71 14.33 -3.00 -2.07
CA ARG A 71 15.29 -3.36 -3.10
C ARG A 71 16.17 -4.38 -2.43
N GLY A 72 15.95 -5.65 -2.77
CA GLY A 72 16.93 -6.69 -2.52
C GLY A 72 18.26 -6.15 -3.03
N SER A 73 19.21 -6.02 -2.11
CA SER A 73 20.61 -5.98 -2.44
C SER A 73 20.91 -7.23 -3.26
N SER A 74 21.12 -7.06 -4.56
CA SER A 74 22.00 -7.93 -5.32
C SER A 74 22.65 -7.04 -6.36
N PHE A 75 23.85 -6.59 -6.02
CA PHE A 75 24.87 -6.28 -7.00
C PHE A 75 25.24 -7.62 -7.64
N ASP A 76 25.04 -7.74 -8.94
CA ASP A 76 25.89 -8.52 -9.84
C ASP A 76 26.15 -7.64 -11.07
#